data_AF-A0AAE9L1Z4-F1
#
_entry.id   AF-A0AAE9L1Z4-F1
#
_cell.length_a   1.000
_cell.length_b   1.000
_cell.length_c   1.000
_cell.angle_alpha   90.00
_cell.angle_beta   90.00
_cell.angle_gamma   90.00
#
_symmetry.space_group_name_H-M   'P 1'
#
loop_
_entity.id
_entity.type
_entity.pdbx_description
1 polymer ?
#
loop_
_entity_poly.entity_id
_entity_poly.type
_entity_poly.pdbx_seq_one_letter_code
_entity_poly.pdbx_strand_id
1 'polypeptide(L)' 'MTRAALIVSMLAAAALLAACSEKPQTVSSTHKKSDSVAWQGAPGDPFVAKGWTAGDKDSWQRQIHQRNQYQNEYNRTQ' A
#
# COMPACT_ATOMS: atom_id res chain seq x y z
N MET A 1 31.27 -12.51 -34.39
CA MET A 1 29.96 -13.00 -33.90
C MET A 1 29.92 -13.17 -32.37
N THR A 2 30.99 -13.65 -31.73
CA THR A 2 31.09 -13.82 -30.26
C THR A 2 30.96 -12.54 -29.45
N ARG A 3 31.55 -11.42 -29.91
CA ARG A 3 31.45 -10.12 -29.21
C ARG A 3 30.02 -9.55 -29.19
N ALA A 4 29.29 -9.68 -30.29
CA ALA A 4 27.90 -9.23 -30.38
C ALA A 4 26.98 -10.06 -29.47
N ALA A 5 27.19 -11.38 -29.41
CA ALA A 5 26.45 -12.26 -28.52
C ALA A 5 26.65 -11.91 -27.04
N LEU A 6 27.90 -11.63 -26.63
CA LEU A 6 28.20 -11.20 -25.25
C LEU A 6 27.52 -9.89 -24.86
N ILE A 7 27.50 -8.91 -25.77
CA ILE A 7 26.83 -7.62 -25.52
C ILE A 7 25.33 -7.81 -25.35
N VAL A 8 24.70 -8.60 -26.22
CA VAL A 8 23.25 -8.90 -26.12
C VAL A 8 22.92 -9.61 -24.81
N SER A 9 23.73 -10.58 -24.38
CA SER A 9 23.53 -11.28 -23.11
C SER A 9 23.64 -10.35 -21.89
N MET A 10 24.60 -9.42 -21.90
CA MET A 10 24.75 -8.43 -20.82
C MET A 10 23.57 -7.47 -20.74
N LEU A 11 23.08 -6.99 -21.89
CA LEU A 11 21.90 -6.13 -21.94
C LEU A 11 20.63 -6.85 -21.47
N ALA A 12 20.45 -8.12 -21.85
CA ALA A 12 19.32 -8.92 -21.39
C ALA A 12 19.35 -9.16 -19.88
N ALA A 13 20.53 -9.44 -19.31
CA ALA A 13 20.69 -9.60 -17.86
C ALA A 13 20.37 -8.30 -17.10
N ALA A 14 20.84 -7.15 -17.61
CA ALA A 14 20.53 -5.85 -17.01
C ALA A 14 19.02 -5.53 -17.05
N ALA A 15 18.32 -5.87 -18.13
CA ALA A 15 16.88 -5.66 -18.26
C ALA A 15 16.07 -6.51 -17.26
N LEU A 16 16.49 -7.76 -17.00
CA LEU A 16 15.84 -8.64 -16.02
C LEU A 16 16.01 -8.15 -14.58
N LEU A 17 17.16 -7.56 -14.24
CA LEU A 17 17.39 -6.96 -12.91
C LEU A 17 16.54 -5.69 -12.70
N ALA A 18 16.31 -4.92 -13.77
CA ALA A 18 15.45 -3.74 -13.72
C ALA A 18 13.95 -4.06 -13.58
N ALA A 19 13.54 -5.32 -13.77
CA ALA A 19 12.13 -5.71 -13.63
C ALA A 19 11.61 -5.61 -12.19
N CYS A 20 12.50 -5.64 -11.18
CA CYS A 20 12.13 -5.47 -9.77
C CYS A 20 12.28 -4.03 -9.25
N SER A 21 12.69 -3.07 -10.10
CA SER A 21 12.90 -1.68 -9.68
C SER A 21 11.63 -0.83 -9.84
N GLU A 22 10.47 -1.37 -9.44
CA GLU A 22 9.25 -0.56 -9.43
C GLU A 22 9.42 0.65 -8.49
N LYS A 23 8.71 1.75 -8.79
CA LYS A 23 8.66 2.88 -7.87
C LYS A 23 8.11 2.36 -6.53
N PRO A 24 8.72 2.74 -5.38
CA PRO A 24 8.16 2.38 -4.09
C PRO A 24 6.68 2.74 -4.05
N GLN A 25 5.82 1.75 -3.77
CA GLN A 25 4.37 1.93 -3.57
C GLN A 25 4.12 2.58 -2.20
N THR A 26 4.74 3.71 -1.95
CA THR A 26 4.54 4.50 -0.75
C THR A 26 3.51 5.58 -1.04
N VAL A 27 2.63 5.81 -0.06
CA VAL A 27 1.72 6.96 -0.11
C VAL A 27 2.59 8.22 -0.12
N SER A 28 2.53 9.02 -1.19
CA SER A 28 3.26 10.28 -1.25
C SER A 28 2.73 11.23 -0.17
N SER A 29 3.60 12.07 0.39
CA SER A 29 3.21 13.08 1.39
C SER A 29 2.15 14.06 0.86
N THR A 30 2.02 14.19 -0.46
CA THR A 30 0.97 15.00 -1.12
C THR A 30 -0.43 14.38 -0.97
N HIS A 31 -0.55 13.06 -0.82
CA HIS A 31 -1.85 12.38 -0.73
C HIS A 31 -2.37 12.21 0.69
N LYS A 32 -1.54 12.45 1.71
CA LYS A 32 -1.92 12.33 3.12
C LYS A 32 -1.47 13.56 3.88
N LYS A 33 -2.41 14.47 4.18
CA LYS A 33 -2.18 15.58 5.10
C LYS A 33 -1.84 15.01 6.48
N SER A 34 -0.59 15.18 6.92
CA SER A 34 -0.10 14.63 8.19
C SER A 34 -0.76 15.26 9.42
N ASP A 35 -1.36 16.44 9.26
CA ASP A 35 -2.08 17.20 10.29
C ASP A 35 -3.57 16.87 10.36
N SER A 36 -4.10 16.08 9.41
CA SER A 36 -5.51 15.68 9.41
C SER A 36 -5.75 14.48 10.33
N VAL A 37 -6.90 14.50 11.00
CA VAL A 37 -7.34 13.37 11.81
C VAL A 37 -7.67 12.17 10.92
N ALA A 38 -7.33 10.95 11.37
CA ALA A 38 -7.35 9.76 10.50
C ALA A 38 -8.74 9.42 9.93
N TRP A 39 -9.82 9.73 10.64
CA TRP A 39 -11.19 9.49 10.18
C TRP A 39 -11.69 10.48 9.12
N GLN A 40 -10.97 11.59 8.88
CA GLN A 40 -11.24 12.53 7.78
C GLN A 40 -10.49 12.16 6.48
N GLY A 41 -9.71 11.08 6.47
CA GLY A 41 -8.94 10.67 5.30
C GLY A 41 -9.81 10.29 4.10
N ALA A 42 -9.14 10.13 2.96
CA ALA A 42 -9.70 9.63 1.70
C ALA A 42 -10.82 10.50 1.03
N PRO A 43 -10.72 11.85 1.03
CA PRO A 43 -11.71 12.68 0.35
C PRO A 43 -11.71 12.39 -1.16
N GLY A 44 -12.84 11.95 -1.69
CA GLY A 44 -12.98 11.61 -3.11
C GLY A 44 -12.26 10.34 -3.55
N ASP A 45 -11.82 9.50 -2.60
CA ASP A 45 -11.23 8.20 -2.91
C ASP A 45 -12.35 7.17 -3.17
N PRO A 46 -12.42 6.56 -4.36
CA PRO A 46 -13.41 5.54 -4.65
C PRO A 46 -13.09 4.17 -3.99
N PHE A 47 -11.89 4.01 -3.42
CA PHE A 47 -11.39 2.76 -2.86
C PHE A 47 -11.46 2.69 -1.33
N VAL A 48 -12.45 3.34 -0.73
CA VAL A 48 -12.69 3.26 0.71
C VAL A 48 -13.25 1.90 1.14
N ALA A 49 -12.89 1.47 2.35
CA ALA A 49 -13.39 0.22 2.92
C ALA A 49 -14.92 0.27 3.07
N LYS A 50 -15.60 -0.80 2.62
CA LYS A 50 -17.07 -0.90 2.67
C LYS A 50 -17.59 -0.69 4.09
N GLY A 51 -18.62 0.14 4.24
CA GLY A 51 -19.27 0.42 5.53
C GLY A 51 -18.58 1.47 6.40
N TRP A 52 -17.55 2.15 5.89
CA TRP A 52 -17.01 3.39 6.45
C TRP A 52 -17.25 4.54 5.48
N THR A 53 -17.39 5.75 6.02
CA THR A 53 -17.55 6.98 5.24
C THR A 53 -16.65 8.06 5.84
N ALA A 54 -16.04 8.88 4.98
CA ALA A 54 -15.15 9.95 5.41
C ALA A 54 -15.86 10.90 6.41
N GLY A 55 -15.19 11.21 7.51
CA GLY A 55 -15.70 12.05 8.58
C GLY A 55 -16.40 11.28 9.71
N ASP A 56 -16.83 10.04 9.49
CA ASP A 56 -17.44 9.22 10.54
C ASP A 56 -16.35 8.55 11.39
N LYS A 57 -16.14 9.14 12.57
CA LYS A 57 -15.16 8.67 13.56
C LYS A 57 -15.52 7.29 14.13
N ASP A 58 -16.79 7.05 14.43
CA ASP A 58 -17.20 5.85 15.15
C ASP A 58 -17.14 4.63 14.22
N SER A 59 -17.58 4.75 12.96
CA SER A 59 -17.37 3.66 11.98
C SER A 59 -15.90 3.43 11.69
N TRP A 60 -15.08 4.49 11.60
CA TRP A 60 -13.64 4.35 11.44
C TRP A 60 -13.01 3.56 12.59
N GLN A 61 -13.30 3.95 13.84
CA GLN A 61 -12.76 3.29 15.02
C GLN A 61 -13.20 1.83 15.10
N ARG A 62 -14.46 1.52 14.80
CA ARG A 62 -14.95 0.13 14.77
C ARG A 62 -14.21 -0.72 13.75
N GLN A 63 -13.99 -0.22 12.54
CA GLN A 63 -13.23 -0.97 11.52
C GLN A 63 -11.79 -1.24 11.96
N ILE A 64 -11.12 -0.25 12.54
CA ILE A 64 -9.76 -0.42 13.05
C ILE A 64 -9.72 -1.47 14.16
N HIS A 65 -10.66 -1.42 15.11
CA HIS A 65 -10.74 -2.41 16.20
C HIS A 65 -10.97 -3.82 15.66
N GLN A 66 -11.92 -3.99 14.75
CA GLN A 66 -12.22 -5.29 14.13
C GLN A 66 -11.02 -5.85 13.37
N ARG A 67 -10.38 -5.03 12.52
CA ARG A 67 -9.18 -5.43 11.76
C ARG A 67 -8.06 -5.86 12.69
N ASN A 68 -7.84 -5.13 13.79
CA ASN A 68 -6.80 -5.47 14.75
C ASN A 68 -7.04 -6.84 15.40
N GLN A 69 -8.29 -7.23 15.67
CA GLN A 69 -8.57 -8.59 16.16
C GLN A 69 -8.02 -9.63 15.18
N TYR A 70 -8.25 -9.50 13.88
CA TYR A 70 -7.76 -10.47 12.89
C TYR A 70 -6.23 -10.52 12.71
N GLN A 71 -5.49 -9.61 13.35
CA GLN A 71 -4.02 -9.58 13.32
C GLN A 71 -3.42 -9.86 14.71
N ASN A 72 -4.26 -10.03 15.72
CA ASN A 72 -3.84 -10.36 17.08
C ASN A 72 -3.90 -11.87 17.29
N GLU A 73 -2.75 -12.48 17.53
CA GLU A 73 -2.65 -13.91 17.88
C GLU A 73 -3.21 -14.20 19.29
N TYR A 74 -3.37 -13.17 20.13
CA TYR A 74 -3.85 -13.26 21.51
C TYR A 74 -5.32 -12.92 21.69
N ASN A 75 -6.15 -13.16 20.67
CA ASN A 75 -7.60 -12.96 20.83
C ASN A 75 -8.13 -13.90 21.91
N ARG A 76 -8.67 -13.32 22.98
CA ARG A 76 -9.46 -14.08 23.96
C ARG A 76 -10.76 -14.50 23.28
N THR A 77 -10.78 -15.72 22.78
CA THR A 77 -12.02 -16.42 22.43
C THR A 77 -12.56 -17.01 23.73
N GLN A 78 -13.77 -16.61 24.10
CA GLN A 78 -14.53 -17.20 25.20
C GLN A 78 -15.57 -18.13 24.59
#